data_AF-A0A1I5DS16-F1
#
_entry.id   AF-A0A1I5DS16-F1
#
_cell.length_a   1.000
_cell.length_b   1.000
_cell.length_c   1.000
_cell.angle_alpha   90.00
_cell.angle_beta   90.00
_cell.angle_gamma   90.00
#
_symmetry.space_group_name_H-M   'P 1'
#
loop_
_entity.id
_entity.type
_entity.pdbx_description
1 polymer ?
#
loop_
_entity_poly.entity_id
_entity_poly.type
_entity_poly.pdbx_seq_one_letter_code
_entity_poly.pdbx_strand_id
1 'polypeptide(L)'
;MNQHTAIAVRRDDVNLWKQDGRPVPGWLHPWMIGRVEANGTFLIETPLGQQRVHRGYVVVEHVGDVYAWPEEEVGARVAELRDRAVAGSRPSNMVGPGKSLKTAIPSRKRERGSPGTTRRVYSPVTGAPPSIEWVGVSDLQVDGDYQRSIDGYTSERLIASIAAHWDWRLCMPLAVSRRDEGRYVIDGQHRLAAAKLRSDIPHLPCCIASYDGPADEAAMFVAANRARRAISRLDDFHAALVAGDEDAIEVNRVVHEAGLKVSRQTRSQAWVPGEVSFTSSIANILGKHGEDMVLEALTGMANAFRGQVLSAGSSVFIGLTRILVRPPEGLDRERLYRALHHYDMTGWGKFVKGAKGTDMRAQAMRAAILEVYAGIAPART
;
A
#
# COMPACT_ATOMS: atom_id res chain seq x y z
N MET A 1 9.18 5.80 -50.45
CA MET A 1 8.02 4.91 -50.27
C MET A 1 8.42 3.86 -49.23
N ASN A 2 8.45 4.25 -47.95
CA ASN A 2 8.93 3.38 -46.88
C ASN A 2 7.73 2.72 -46.20
N GLN A 3 7.55 1.44 -46.51
CA GLN A 3 6.62 0.56 -45.82
C GLN A 3 7.13 0.34 -44.39
N HIS A 4 6.56 1.04 -43.43
CA HIS A 4 6.64 0.65 -42.02
C HIS A 4 5.64 -0.49 -41.78
N THR A 5 6.06 -1.71 -42.15
CA THR A 5 5.42 -2.94 -41.72
C THR A 5 5.71 -3.13 -40.23
N ALA A 6 4.86 -2.55 -39.38
CA ALA A 6 4.85 -2.88 -37.95
C ALA A 6 4.34 -4.32 -37.81
N ILE A 7 5.29 -5.19 -37.51
CA ILE A 7 5.21 -6.64 -37.29
C ILE A 7 4.33 -6.92 -36.06
N ALA A 8 3.56 -8.01 -36.08
CA ALA A 8 3.10 -8.66 -34.87
C ALA A 8 4.35 -9.18 -34.12
N VAL A 9 4.93 -8.34 -33.26
CA VAL A 9 6.18 -8.67 -32.58
C VAL A 9 5.83 -9.52 -31.37
N ARG A 10 6.10 -10.82 -31.46
CA ARG A 10 6.16 -11.71 -30.29
C ARG A 10 7.51 -11.44 -29.59
N ARG A 11 7.47 -10.75 -28.45
CA ARG A 11 8.63 -10.55 -27.58
C ARG A 11 8.19 -10.83 -26.15
N ASP A 12 8.78 -11.85 -25.54
CA ASP A 12 8.65 -12.19 -24.11
C ASP A 12 7.20 -12.16 -23.59
N ASP A 13 6.45 -13.24 -23.84
CA ASP A 13 5.15 -13.58 -23.24
C ASP A 13 4.01 -12.54 -23.39
N VAL A 14 4.12 -11.63 -24.38
CA VAL A 14 3.12 -10.61 -24.66
C VAL A 14 2.84 -10.53 -26.16
N ASN A 15 1.56 -10.52 -26.56
CA ASN A 15 1.14 -10.12 -27.90
C ASN A 15 0.62 -8.69 -27.90
N LEU A 16 0.99 -7.90 -28.92
CA LEU A 16 0.56 -6.50 -29.08
C LEU A 16 -0.10 -6.32 -30.44
N TRP A 17 -1.24 -5.64 -30.47
CA TRP A 17 -1.90 -5.23 -31.71
C TRP A 17 -2.49 -3.83 -31.57
N LYS A 18 -2.19 -2.95 -32.53
CA LYS A 18 -2.67 -1.57 -32.54
C LYS A 18 -3.93 -1.45 -33.39
N GLN A 19 -4.96 -0.79 -32.86
CA GLN A 19 -6.15 -0.42 -33.62
C GLN A 19 -5.86 0.81 -34.49
N ASP A 20 -5.27 0.59 -35.65
CA ASP A 20 -4.99 1.61 -36.67
C ASP A 20 -5.90 1.51 -37.92
N GLY A 21 -6.88 0.61 -37.89
CA GLY A 21 -7.78 0.28 -39.01
C GLY A 21 -7.41 -0.99 -39.76
N ARG A 22 -6.36 -1.70 -39.36
CA ARG A 22 -6.04 -3.05 -39.87
C ARG A 22 -7.07 -4.09 -39.40
N PRO A 23 -7.19 -5.24 -40.09
CA PRO A 23 -8.02 -6.35 -39.61
C PRO A 23 -7.63 -6.80 -38.20
N VAL A 24 -8.64 -7.11 -37.39
CA VAL A 24 -8.45 -7.65 -36.04
C VAL A 24 -7.81 -9.03 -36.14
N PRO A 25 -6.72 -9.32 -35.38
CA PRO A 25 -6.02 -10.58 -35.47
C PRO A 25 -6.82 -11.71 -34.80
N GLY A 26 -6.62 -12.93 -35.29
CA GLY A 26 -7.37 -14.12 -34.88
C GLY A 26 -7.39 -14.38 -33.36
N TRP A 27 -6.28 -14.09 -32.68
CA TRP A 27 -6.14 -14.30 -31.24
C TRP A 27 -7.00 -13.35 -30.38
N LEU A 28 -7.46 -12.23 -30.94
CA LEU A 28 -8.27 -11.26 -30.22
C LEU A 28 -9.76 -11.59 -30.27
N HIS A 29 -10.21 -12.36 -31.26
CA HIS A 29 -11.63 -12.69 -31.44
C HIS A 29 -12.31 -13.33 -30.22
N PRO A 30 -11.68 -14.26 -29.47
CA PRO A 30 -12.33 -14.85 -28.29
C PRO A 30 -12.70 -13.83 -27.20
N TRP A 31 -12.02 -12.69 -27.19
CA TRP A 31 -12.21 -11.63 -26.21
C TRP A 31 -13.15 -10.53 -26.71
N MET A 32 -13.52 -10.54 -27.99
CA MET A 32 -14.37 -9.50 -28.55
C MET A 32 -15.81 -9.66 -28.14
N ILE A 33 -16.43 -8.56 -27.72
CA ILE A 33 -17.86 -8.49 -27.45
C ILE A 33 -18.52 -7.78 -28.62
N GLY A 34 -19.27 -8.54 -29.42
CA GLY A 34 -19.97 -8.02 -30.60
C GLY A 34 -19.08 -7.81 -31.82
N ARG A 35 -19.51 -6.94 -32.73
CA ARG A 35 -18.80 -6.64 -34.00
C ARG A 35 -18.11 -5.28 -33.92
N VAL A 36 -17.14 -5.06 -34.79
CA VAL A 36 -16.53 -3.73 -34.98
C VAL A 36 -17.58 -2.76 -35.51
N GLU A 37 -17.76 -1.65 -34.81
CA GLU A 37 -18.70 -0.58 -35.17
C GLU A 37 -18.20 0.19 -36.39
N ALA A 38 -19.10 0.95 -37.04
CA ALA A 38 -18.77 1.74 -38.23
C ALA A 38 -17.67 2.81 -37.99
N ASN A 39 -17.48 3.24 -36.74
CA ASN A 39 -16.43 4.16 -36.32
C ASN A 39 -15.06 3.46 -36.06
N GLY A 40 -14.96 2.15 -36.28
CA GLY A 40 -13.75 1.35 -36.06
C GLY A 40 -13.51 0.94 -34.60
N THR A 41 -14.43 1.25 -33.68
CA THR A 41 -14.34 0.84 -32.28
C THR A 41 -15.01 -0.52 -32.04
N PHE A 42 -14.58 -1.22 -31.00
CA PHE A 42 -15.19 -2.49 -30.58
C PHE A 42 -14.96 -2.72 -29.09
N LEU A 43 -15.72 -3.62 -28.48
CA LEU A 43 -15.58 -3.98 -27.07
C LEU A 43 -14.74 -5.26 -26.93
N ILE A 44 -13.96 -5.33 -25.86
CA ILE A 44 -13.27 -6.54 -25.42
C ILE A 44 -13.58 -6.84 -23.95
N GLU A 45 -13.58 -8.12 -23.60
CA GLU A 45 -13.63 -8.59 -22.22
C GLU A 45 -12.23 -8.62 -21.63
N THR A 46 -12.04 -7.98 -20.46
CA THR A 46 -10.76 -7.93 -19.74
C THR A 46 -10.97 -8.38 -18.29
N PRO A 47 -9.90 -8.73 -17.55
CA PRO A 47 -10.01 -9.02 -16.11
C PRO A 47 -10.53 -7.85 -15.26
N LEU A 48 -10.51 -6.62 -15.81
CA LEU A 48 -11.02 -5.41 -15.17
C LEU A 48 -12.45 -5.06 -15.62
N GLY A 49 -13.09 -5.94 -16.39
CA GLY A 49 -14.42 -5.74 -16.98
C GLY A 49 -14.37 -5.46 -18.48
N GLN A 50 -15.48 -4.98 -19.05
CA GLN A 50 -15.58 -4.68 -20.47
C GLN A 50 -14.87 -3.38 -20.81
N GLN A 51 -14.03 -3.40 -21.85
CA GLN A 51 -13.26 -2.24 -22.27
C GLN A 51 -13.50 -1.93 -23.75
N ARG A 52 -13.70 -0.65 -24.09
CA ARG A 52 -13.81 -0.19 -25.47
C ARG A 52 -12.44 0.12 -26.06
N VAL A 53 -12.16 -0.46 -27.22
CA VAL A 53 -10.94 -0.23 -27.99
C VAL A 53 -11.19 0.89 -29.00
N HIS A 54 -10.55 2.04 -28.79
CA HIS A 54 -10.61 3.18 -29.70
C HIS A 54 -9.49 3.13 -30.74
N ARG A 55 -9.64 3.90 -31.81
CA ARG A 55 -8.56 4.09 -32.78
C ARG A 55 -7.34 4.72 -32.10
N GLY A 56 -6.16 4.15 -32.35
CA GLY A 56 -4.90 4.53 -31.71
C GLY A 56 -4.57 3.73 -30.46
N TYR A 57 -5.50 2.91 -29.93
CA TYR A 57 -5.21 2.05 -28.78
C TYR A 57 -4.40 0.84 -29.22
N VAL A 58 -3.63 0.29 -28.29
CA VAL A 58 -2.92 -0.98 -28.43
C VAL A 58 -3.56 -1.98 -27.48
N VAL A 59 -4.00 -3.09 -28.05
CA VAL A 59 -4.45 -4.27 -27.34
C VAL A 59 -3.24 -5.13 -26.99
N VAL A 60 -3.15 -5.51 -25.73
CA VAL A 60 -2.06 -6.27 -25.14
C VAL A 60 -2.65 -7.57 -24.59
N GLU A 61 -2.16 -8.71 -25.07
CA GLU A 61 -2.41 -10.01 -24.45
C GLU A 61 -1.18 -10.45 -23.67
N HIS A 62 -1.39 -10.88 -22.43
CA HIS A 62 -0.33 -11.36 -21.55
C HIS A 62 -0.88 -12.43 -20.60
N VAL A 63 -0.32 -13.64 -20.69
CA VAL A 63 -0.66 -14.80 -19.86
C VAL A 63 -2.17 -15.13 -19.92
N GLY A 64 -2.75 -15.03 -21.11
CA GLY A 64 -4.16 -15.38 -21.32
C GLY A 64 -5.16 -14.31 -20.91
N ASP A 65 -4.72 -13.09 -20.58
CA ASP A 65 -5.58 -11.94 -20.33
C ASP A 65 -5.34 -10.85 -21.38
N VAL A 66 -6.39 -10.13 -21.78
CA VAL A 66 -6.29 -8.98 -22.70
C VAL A 66 -6.58 -7.64 -22.03
N TYR A 67 -5.91 -6.61 -22.50
CA TYR A 67 -6.03 -5.22 -22.05
C TYR A 67 -5.97 -4.28 -23.25
N ALA A 68 -6.56 -3.09 -23.18
CA ALA A 68 -6.39 -2.06 -24.21
C ALA A 68 -5.96 -0.72 -23.61
N TRP A 69 -4.91 -0.10 -24.15
CA TRP A 69 -4.40 1.18 -23.65
C TRP A 69 -4.04 2.13 -24.78
N PRO A 70 -4.01 3.46 -24.54
CA PRO A 70 -3.32 4.38 -25.43
C PRO A 70 -1.87 3.97 -25.66
N GLU A 71 -1.35 4.13 -26.87
CA GLU A 71 -0.01 3.67 -27.27
C GLU A 71 1.10 4.18 -26.34
N GLU A 72 0.99 5.42 -25.87
CA GLU A 72 1.91 6.05 -24.94
C GLU A 72 1.99 5.39 -23.55
N GLU A 73 0.94 4.66 -23.14
CA GLU A 73 0.88 4.00 -21.83
C GLU A 73 1.36 2.53 -21.87
N VAL A 74 1.40 1.91 -23.05
CA VAL A 74 1.66 0.47 -23.23
C VAL A 74 2.98 0.05 -22.61
N GLY A 75 4.05 0.81 -22.83
CA GLY A 75 5.39 0.45 -22.34
C GLY A 75 5.45 0.34 -20.81
N ALA A 76 4.84 1.30 -20.11
CA ALA A 76 4.80 1.30 -18.65
C ALA A 76 3.89 0.19 -18.10
N ARG A 77 2.76 -0.06 -18.77
CA ARG A 77 1.76 -1.06 -18.34
C ARG A 77 2.21 -2.50 -18.61
N VAL A 78 2.87 -2.76 -19.73
CA VAL A 78 3.47 -4.07 -20.02
C VAL A 78 4.58 -4.39 -19.02
N ALA A 79 5.41 -3.40 -18.65
CA ALA A 79 6.41 -3.58 -17.59
C ALA A 79 5.76 -3.91 -16.23
N GLU A 80 4.64 -3.27 -15.89
CA GLU A 80 3.87 -3.56 -14.67
C GLU A 80 3.27 -4.99 -14.68
N LEU A 81 2.75 -5.45 -15.81
CA LEU A 81 2.23 -6.82 -15.96
C LEU A 81 3.32 -7.88 -15.81
N ARG A 82 4.50 -7.65 -16.40
CA ARG A 82 5.65 -8.54 -16.25
C ARG A 82 6.15 -8.60 -14.80
N ASP A 83 6.25 -7.44 -14.14
CA ASP A 83 6.60 -7.38 -12.71
C ASP A 83 5.57 -8.13 -11.83
N ARG A 84 4.28 -8.10 -12.20
CA ARG A 84 3.21 -8.85 -11.53
C ARG A 84 3.29 -10.35 -11.75
N ALA A 85 3.57 -10.83 -12.97
CA ALA A 85 3.72 -12.26 -13.24
C ALA A 85 4.90 -12.87 -12.46
N VAL A 86 6.01 -12.14 -12.33
CA VAL A 86 7.15 -12.55 -11.50
C VAL A 86 6.80 -12.57 -10.01
N ALA A 87 5.89 -11.70 -9.56
CA ALA A 87 5.41 -11.66 -8.17
C ALA A 87 4.37 -12.74 -7.84
N GLY A 88 3.68 -13.32 -8.84
CA GLY A 88 2.64 -14.35 -8.67
C GLY A 88 3.15 -15.73 -8.24
N SER A 89 4.45 -16.01 -8.40
CA SER A 89 5.07 -17.31 -8.06
C SER A 89 5.50 -17.44 -6.58
N ARG A 90 5.06 -16.54 -5.70
CA ARG A 90 5.33 -16.59 -4.25
C ARG A 90 4.02 -16.49 -3.45
N PRO A 91 3.87 -17.24 -2.34
CA PRO A 91 2.66 -17.18 -1.52
C PRO A 91 2.44 -15.74 -1.04
N SER A 92 1.26 -15.22 -1.38
CA SER A 92 0.84 -13.83 -1.22
C SER A 92 0.83 -13.41 0.24
N ASN A 93 1.86 -12.68 0.67
CA ASN A 93 1.68 -11.70 1.73
C ASN A 93 0.88 -10.54 1.14
N MET A 94 -0.38 -10.45 1.58
CA MET A 94 -1.31 -9.38 1.26
C MET A 94 -0.64 -8.01 1.38
N VAL A 95 -0.35 -7.39 0.25
CA VAL A 95 -0.20 -5.95 0.17
C VAL A 95 -1.62 -5.38 0.18
N GLY A 96 -2.11 -5.11 1.39
CA GLY A 96 -3.08 -4.03 1.53
C GLY A 96 -2.40 -2.67 1.25
N PRO A 97 -3.04 -1.61 1.70
CA PRO A 97 -3.69 -0.50 1.00
C PRO A 97 -2.73 0.62 0.52
N GLY A 98 -3.28 1.72 -0.05
CA GLY A 98 -2.67 3.04 0.13
C GLY A 98 -1.39 3.38 -0.64
N LYS A 99 -1.40 3.27 -1.97
CA LYS A 99 -0.50 4.09 -2.80
C LYS A 99 -1.14 5.47 -3.00
N SER A 100 -0.78 6.44 -2.17
CA SER A 100 -1.04 7.85 -2.50
C SER A 100 -0.20 8.22 -3.73
N LEU A 101 -0.84 8.42 -4.89
CA LEU A 101 -0.20 9.22 -5.94
C LEU A 101 -0.04 10.62 -5.36
N LYS A 102 1.20 11.08 -5.20
CA LYS A 102 1.48 12.49 -4.92
C LYS A 102 1.08 13.30 -6.15
N THR A 103 -0.12 13.83 -6.20
CA THR A 103 -0.41 14.98 -7.05
C THR A 103 0.09 16.22 -6.31
N ALA A 104 1.36 16.55 -6.54
CA ALA A 104 1.86 17.88 -6.26
C ALA A 104 1.08 18.85 -7.17
N ILE A 105 0.21 19.67 -6.58
CA ILE A 105 -0.20 20.90 -7.24
C ILE A 105 1.09 21.74 -7.39
N PRO A 106 1.46 22.22 -8.59
CA PRO A 106 2.68 22.98 -8.76
C PRO A 106 2.59 24.29 -7.98
N SER A 107 3.29 24.33 -6.84
CA SER A 107 3.50 25.55 -6.06
C SER A 107 4.42 26.48 -6.85
N ARG A 108 3.84 27.48 -7.54
CA ARG A 108 4.61 28.61 -8.06
C ARG A 108 5.43 29.24 -6.91
N LYS A 109 6.73 29.37 -7.14
CA LYS A 109 7.71 29.96 -6.22
C LYS A 109 7.25 31.38 -5.87
N ARG A 110 6.80 31.60 -4.63
CA ARG A 110 6.42 32.93 -4.12
C ARG A 110 7.65 33.54 -3.46
N GLU A 111 8.08 34.69 -3.97
CA GLU A 111 9.11 35.51 -3.36
C GLU A 111 8.70 35.91 -1.93
N ARG A 112 9.66 35.86 -1.01
CA ARG A 112 9.44 36.11 0.41
C ARG A 112 9.28 37.61 0.65
N GLY A 113 8.03 38.06 0.81
CA GLY A 113 7.67 39.31 1.47
C GLY A 113 7.35 39.09 2.95
N SER A 114 7.68 40.07 3.81
CA SER A 114 7.49 40.08 5.27
C SER A 114 6.11 39.63 5.76
N PRO A 115 6.01 39.08 6.99
CA PRO A 115 4.79 38.45 7.50
C PRO A 115 3.76 39.51 7.94
N GLY A 116 3.00 40.04 6.98
CA GLY A 116 1.69 40.61 7.26
C GLY A 116 0.71 39.47 7.56
N THR A 117 -0.15 39.64 8.57
CA THR A 117 -1.28 38.74 8.87
C THR A 117 -2.23 38.71 7.68
N THR A 118 -1.92 37.86 6.71
CA THR A 118 -2.79 37.58 5.57
C THR A 118 -3.98 36.80 6.07
N ARG A 119 -5.12 37.46 6.19
CA ARG A 119 -6.41 36.82 6.44
C ARG A 119 -6.61 35.76 5.36
N ARG A 120 -6.65 34.48 5.74
CA ARG A 120 -6.89 33.39 4.80
C ARG A 120 -8.27 33.61 4.15
N VAL A 121 -8.29 33.72 2.83
CA VAL A 121 -9.51 33.74 2.03
C VAL A 121 -9.87 32.29 1.74
N TYR A 122 -11.06 31.88 2.15
CA TYR A 122 -11.59 30.54 1.89
C TYR A 122 -12.57 30.61 0.71
N SER A 123 -12.62 29.58 -0.11
CA SER A 123 -13.64 29.45 -1.16
C SER A 123 -15.04 29.36 -0.54
N PRO A 124 -16.10 29.73 -1.28
CA PRO A 124 -17.48 29.49 -0.85
C PRO A 124 -17.73 28.02 -0.52
N VAL A 125 -18.66 27.78 0.41
CA VAL A 125 -19.12 26.43 0.75
C VAL A 125 -19.85 25.81 -0.45
N THR A 126 -19.60 24.53 -0.71
CA THR A 126 -20.26 23.75 -1.77
C THR A 126 -21.14 22.67 -1.13
N GLY A 127 -22.35 22.49 -1.67
CA GLY A 127 -23.29 21.45 -1.24
C GLY A 127 -24.10 21.80 0.01
N ALA A 128 -25.06 20.93 0.32
CA ALA A 128 -25.86 21.00 1.54
C ALA A 128 -25.21 20.19 2.69
N PRO A 129 -25.41 20.57 3.95
CA PRO A 129 -24.94 19.76 5.08
C PRO A 129 -25.64 18.40 5.09
N PRO A 130 -24.93 17.30 5.41
CA PRO A 130 -25.55 15.99 5.56
C PRO A 130 -26.40 15.90 6.83
N SER A 131 -27.38 14.99 6.85
CA SER A 131 -28.09 14.61 8.07
C SER A 131 -27.44 13.41 8.76
N ILE A 132 -27.58 13.31 10.08
CA ILE A 132 -27.21 12.11 10.84
C ILE A 132 -28.49 11.43 11.30
N GLU A 133 -28.73 10.20 10.84
CA GLU A 133 -29.97 9.46 11.05
C GLU A 133 -29.69 8.01 11.47
N TRP A 134 -30.53 7.44 12.33
CA TRP A 134 -30.59 5.98 12.53
C TRP A 134 -31.52 5.40 11.47
N VAL A 135 -30.97 4.58 10.57
CA VAL A 135 -31.72 4.02 9.44
C VAL A 135 -31.90 2.53 9.63
N GLY A 136 -33.11 2.03 9.37
CA GLY A 136 -33.39 0.60 9.40
C GLY A 136 -32.46 -0.16 8.46
N VAL A 137 -31.92 -1.29 8.92
CA VAL A 137 -30.99 -2.11 8.11
C VAL A 137 -31.64 -2.60 6.81
N SER A 138 -32.97 -2.79 6.81
CA SER A 138 -33.80 -3.12 5.65
C SER A 138 -33.93 -1.98 4.64
N ASP A 139 -33.78 -0.73 5.07
CA ASP A 139 -34.03 0.46 4.27
C ASP A 139 -32.74 0.95 3.57
N LEU A 140 -31.63 0.25 3.80
CA LEU A 140 -30.33 0.53 3.23
C LEU A 140 -30.04 -0.41 2.05
N GLN A 141 -29.81 0.20 0.90
CA GLN A 141 -29.51 -0.47 -0.36
C GLN A 141 -28.02 -0.30 -0.71
N VAL A 142 -27.50 -1.17 -1.58
CA VAL A 142 -26.15 -1.06 -2.14
C VAL A 142 -26.30 -1.08 -3.65
N ASP A 143 -25.65 -0.14 -4.32
CA ASP A 143 -25.64 -0.04 -5.78
C ASP A 143 -24.63 -1.04 -6.35
N GLY A 144 -25.11 -2.08 -7.04
CA GLY A 144 -24.29 -3.16 -7.58
C GLY A 144 -23.41 -2.77 -8.77
N ASP A 145 -23.76 -1.70 -9.49
CA ASP A 145 -23.06 -1.29 -10.72
C ASP A 145 -21.81 -0.45 -10.42
N TYR A 146 -21.79 0.20 -9.25
CA TYR A 146 -20.74 1.14 -8.86
C TYR A 146 -19.86 0.65 -7.70
N GLN A 147 -20.43 -0.10 -6.74
CA GLN A 147 -19.71 -0.47 -5.51
C GLN A 147 -18.86 -1.74 -5.63
N ARG A 148 -17.84 -1.84 -4.78
CA ARG A 148 -16.96 -3.03 -4.77
C ARG A 148 -17.73 -4.25 -4.31
N SER A 149 -17.62 -5.36 -5.04
CA SER A 149 -18.16 -6.65 -4.58
C SER A 149 -17.58 -7.03 -3.21
N ILE A 150 -18.44 -7.58 -2.36
CA ILE A 150 -18.08 -8.21 -1.08
C ILE A 150 -18.08 -9.74 -1.15
N ASP A 151 -18.25 -10.32 -2.33
CA ASP A 151 -18.50 -11.76 -2.53
C ASP A 151 -17.21 -12.58 -2.58
N GLY A 152 -16.14 -12.07 -1.96
CA GLY A 152 -14.85 -12.72 -1.88
C GLY A 152 -14.58 -13.26 -0.48
N TYR A 153 -13.87 -14.38 -0.40
CA TYR A 153 -13.50 -15.07 0.86
C TYR A 153 -12.98 -14.13 1.96
N THR A 154 -12.13 -13.15 1.62
CA THR A 154 -11.60 -12.17 2.58
C THR A 154 -12.70 -11.25 3.14
N SER A 155 -13.63 -10.80 2.29
CA SER A 155 -14.75 -9.95 2.69
C SER A 155 -15.74 -10.73 3.54
N GLU A 156 -16.07 -11.97 3.18
CA GLU A 156 -16.94 -12.85 3.97
C GLU A 156 -16.39 -13.08 5.39
N ARG A 157 -15.09 -13.39 5.50
CA ARG A 157 -14.43 -13.53 6.80
C ARG A 157 -14.46 -12.25 7.63
N LEU A 158 -14.27 -11.09 6.98
CA LEU A 158 -14.36 -9.80 7.65
C LEU A 158 -15.78 -9.54 8.16
N ILE A 159 -16.80 -9.79 7.34
CA ILE A 159 -18.22 -9.64 7.70
C ILE A 159 -18.55 -10.55 8.89
N ALA A 160 -18.19 -11.82 8.82
CA ALA A 160 -18.41 -12.77 9.91
C ALA A 160 -17.71 -12.33 11.20
N SER A 161 -16.48 -11.82 11.09
CA SER A 161 -15.71 -11.31 12.24
C SER A 161 -16.38 -10.08 12.87
N ILE A 162 -16.82 -9.11 12.06
CA ILE A 162 -17.54 -7.92 12.54
C ILE A 162 -18.85 -8.32 13.21
N ALA A 163 -19.60 -9.27 12.64
CA ALA A 163 -20.84 -9.76 13.22
C ALA A 163 -20.60 -10.47 14.57
N ALA A 164 -19.58 -11.33 14.65
CA ALA A 164 -19.25 -12.06 15.87
C ALA A 164 -18.77 -11.14 17.00
N HIS A 165 -17.98 -10.11 16.68
CA HIS A 165 -17.35 -9.21 17.65
C HIS A 165 -17.89 -7.79 17.52
N TRP A 166 -19.20 -7.65 17.30
CA TRP A 166 -19.81 -6.34 17.08
C TRP A 166 -19.59 -5.42 18.27
N ASP A 167 -19.00 -4.26 18.01
CA ASP A 167 -18.78 -3.20 18.98
C ASP A 167 -19.25 -1.87 18.39
N TRP A 168 -20.26 -1.27 19.01
CA TRP A 168 -20.79 0.03 18.60
C TRP A 168 -19.74 1.13 18.58
N ARG A 169 -18.69 1.04 19.40
CA ARG A 169 -17.56 1.99 19.43
C ARG A 169 -16.71 1.94 18.16
N LEU A 170 -16.73 0.81 17.44
CA LEU A 170 -16.06 0.61 16.16
C LEU A 170 -16.98 0.88 14.95
N CYS A 171 -18.29 0.97 15.18
CA CYS A 171 -19.28 1.21 14.14
C CYS A 171 -19.44 2.72 13.85
N MET A 172 -18.48 3.29 13.10
CA MET A 172 -18.64 4.64 12.56
C MET A 172 -19.88 4.74 11.64
N PRO A 173 -20.59 5.89 11.62
CA PRO A 173 -21.74 6.08 10.75
C PRO A 173 -21.44 5.73 9.29
N LEU A 174 -22.38 5.06 8.64
CA LEU A 174 -22.30 4.71 7.23
C LEU A 174 -22.44 5.99 6.39
N ALA A 175 -21.67 6.11 5.32
CA ALA A 175 -21.90 7.18 4.35
C ALA A 175 -23.00 6.73 3.38
N VAL A 176 -24.05 7.52 3.26
CA VAL A 176 -25.26 7.14 2.52
C VAL A 176 -25.68 8.25 1.57
N SER A 177 -25.97 7.87 0.33
CA SER A 177 -26.58 8.72 -0.70
C SER A 177 -28.10 8.68 -0.56
N ARG A 178 -28.73 9.86 -0.50
CA ARG A 178 -30.18 9.99 -0.69
C ARG A 178 -30.46 10.15 -2.17
N ARG A 179 -31.13 9.17 -2.75
CA ARG A 179 -31.63 9.15 -4.13
C ARG A 179 -33.16 9.09 -4.12
N ASP A 180 -33.80 9.34 -5.26
CA ASP A 180 -35.27 9.29 -5.37
C ASP A 180 -35.81 7.88 -5.02
N GLU A 181 -35.09 6.83 -5.42
CA GLU A 181 -35.43 5.42 -5.19
C GLU A 181 -35.08 4.91 -3.79
N GLY A 182 -34.43 5.73 -2.95
CA GLY A 182 -34.11 5.38 -1.56
C GLY A 182 -32.71 5.75 -1.10
N ARG A 183 -32.21 5.01 -0.10
CA ARG A 183 -30.96 5.28 0.60
C ARG A 183 -29.89 4.25 0.21
N TYR A 184 -28.83 4.71 -0.43
CA TYR A 184 -27.76 3.86 -0.97
C TYR A 184 -26.47 4.02 -0.18
N VAL A 185 -25.94 2.92 0.34
CA VAL A 185 -24.69 2.93 1.09
C VAL A 185 -23.51 3.13 0.13
N ILE A 186 -22.74 4.17 0.40
CA ILE A 186 -21.53 4.54 -0.33
C ILE A 186 -20.28 4.00 0.39
N ASP A 187 -20.26 4.06 1.73
CA ASP A 187 -19.17 3.50 2.56
C ASP A 187 -19.74 2.77 3.78
N GLY A 188 -19.21 1.58 4.07
CA GLY A 188 -19.65 0.73 5.19
C GLY A 188 -20.42 -0.53 4.80
N GLN A 189 -20.32 -0.98 3.56
CA GLN A 189 -20.94 -2.23 3.05
C GLN A 189 -20.71 -3.46 3.96
N HIS A 190 -19.50 -3.68 4.48
CA HIS A 190 -19.22 -4.83 5.36
C HIS A 190 -19.94 -4.71 6.71
N ARG A 191 -20.11 -3.48 7.23
CA ARG A 191 -20.86 -3.23 8.48
C ARG A 191 -22.35 -3.44 8.26
N LEU A 192 -22.90 -2.97 7.14
CA LEU A 192 -24.28 -3.26 6.77
C LEU A 192 -24.52 -4.77 6.64
N ALA A 193 -23.65 -5.47 5.91
CA ALA A 193 -23.75 -6.92 5.75
C ALA A 193 -23.65 -7.66 7.09
N ALA A 194 -22.71 -7.28 7.96
CA ALA A 194 -22.57 -7.88 9.29
C ALA A 194 -23.77 -7.61 10.20
N ALA A 195 -24.35 -6.40 10.15
CA ALA A 195 -25.59 -6.09 10.85
C ALA A 195 -26.78 -6.92 10.32
N LYS A 196 -26.86 -7.17 9.01
CA LYS A 196 -27.88 -8.04 8.41
C LYS A 196 -27.80 -9.49 8.90
N LEU A 197 -26.65 -9.96 9.38
CA LEU A 197 -26.50 -11.28 9.99
C LEU A 197 -26.99 -11.35 11.45
N ARG A 198 -27.40 -10.22 12.03
CA ARG A 198 -27.72 -10.07 13.45
C ARG A 198 -29.15 -9.56 13.63
N SER A 199 -30.02 -10.39 14.22
CA SER A 199 -31.41 -10.00 14.48
C SER A 199 -31.57 -8.94 15.57
N ASP A 200 -30.55 -8.74 16.41
CA ASP A 200 -30.52 -7.76 17.50
C ASP A 200 -30.05 -6.36 17.06
N ILE A 201 -29.75 -6.16 15.77
CA ILE A 201 -29.30 -4.87 15.22
C ILE A 201 -30.31 -4.37 14.17
N PRO A 202 -31.36 -3.62 14.59
CA PRO A 202 -32.42 -3.19 13.67
C PRO A 202 -32.03 -1.96 12.83
N HIS A 203 -31.09 -1.15 13.30
CA HIS A 203 -30.74 0.14 12.67
C HIS A 203 -29.24 0.42 12.73
N LEU A 204 -28.74 1.22 11.78
CA LEU A 204 -27.36 1.69 11.75
C LEU A 204 -27.29 3.22 11.72
N PRO A 205 -26.29 3.83 12.36
CA PRO A 205 -26.08 5.26 12.26
C PRO A 205 -25.59 5.58 10.84
N CYS A 206 -26.19 6.58 10.22
CA CYS A 206 -25.91 6.97 8.84
C CYS A 206 -25.68 8.48 8.75
N CYS A 207 -24.66 8.87 7.99
CA CYS A 207 -24.45 10.22 7.51
C CYS A 207 -25.00 10.29 6.09
N ILE A 208 -26.13 10.97 5.90
CA ILE A 208 -26.90 10.99 4.67
C ILE A 208 -26.66 12.31 3.93
N ALA A 209 -26.17 12.22 2.71
CA ALA A 209 -25.97 13.35 1.80
C ALA A 209 -26.76 13.18 0.50
N SER A 210 -27.09 14.29 -0.13
CA SER A 210 -27.64 14.32 -1.49
C SER A 210 -26.56 14.80 -2.45
N TYR A 211 -26.57 14.23 -3.65
CA TYR A 211 -25.61 14.52 -4.72
C TYR A 211 -26.39 14.85 -6.00
N ASP A 212 -25.77 15.62 -6.90
CA ASP A 212 -26.41 16.01 -8.17
C ASP A 212 -26.58 14.82 -9.13
N GLY A 213 -25.87 13.72 -8.90
CA GLY A 213 -26.03 12.45 -9.61
C GLY A 213 -24.95 11.41 -9.26
N PRO A 214 -25.00 10.20 -9.87
CA PRO A 214 -24.07 9.10 -9.56
C PRO A 214 -22.59 9.45 -9.78
N ALA A 215 -22.28 10.30 -10.76
CA ALA A 215 -20.91 10.74 -11.03
C ALA A 215 -20.34 11.64 -9.91
N ASP A 216 -21.16 12.51 -9.33
CA ASP A 216 -20.77 13.39 -8.22
C ASP A 216 -20.61 12.58 -6.92
N GLU A 217 -21.55 11.65 -6.65
CA GLU A 217 -21.44 10.67 -5.57
C GLU A 217 -20.12 9.90 -5.65
N ALA A 218 -19.77 9.42 -6.85
CA ALA A 218 -18.55 8.67 -7.07
C ALA A 218 -17.28 9.51 -6.87
N ALA A 219 -17.28 10.74 -7.38
CA ALA A 219 -16.17 11.68 -7.20
C ALA A 219 -15.95 11.99 -5.71
N MET A 220 -17.03 12.20 -4.97
CA MET A 220 -16.98 12.48 -3.54
C MET A 220 -16.52 11.28 -2.72
N PHE A 221 -16.97 10.07 -3.03
CA PHE A 221 -16.47 8.84 -2.40
C PHE A 221 -14.96 8.69 -2.61
N VAL A 222 -14.48 8.86 -3.85
CA VAL A 222 -13.06 8.77 -4.17
C VAL A 222 -12.27 9.86 -3.44
N ALA A 223 -12.77 11.10 -3.41
CA ALA A 223 -12.14 12.21 -2.71
C ALA A 223 -12.03 11.95 -1.21
N ALA A 224 -13.11 11.52 -0.55
CA ALA A 224 -13.14 11.20 0.88
C ALA A 224 -12.17 10.07 1.22
N ASN A 225 -12.14 9.00 0.41
CA ASN A 225 -11.22 7.88 0.59
C ASN A 225 -9.76 8.27 0.39
N ARG A 226 -9.46 9.08 -0.64
CA ARG A 226 -8.09 9.55 -0.91
C ARG A 226 -7.61 10.54 0.14
N ALA A 227 -8.51 11.32 0.72
CA ALA A 227 -8.20 12.25 1.80
C ALA A 227 -7.89 11.54 3.12
N ARG A 228 -8.34 10.29 3.33
CA ARG A 228 -8.01 9.51 4.51
C ARG A 228 -6.50 9.26 4.58
N ARG A 229 -5.85 9.88 5.57
CA ARG A 229 -4.48 9.57 5.90
C ARG A 229 -4.45 8.24 6.64
N ALA A 230 -3.80 7.24 6.05
CA ALA A 230 -3.51 6.00 6.75
C ALA A 230 -2.78 6.31 8.06
N ILE A 231 -3.20 5.67 9.15
CA ILE A 231 -2.47 5.72 10.41
C ILE A 231 -1.10 5.08 10.14
N SER A 232 -0.05 5.72 10.65
CA SER A 232 1.28 5.16 10.47
C SER A 232 1.48 4.00 11.45
N ARG A 233 2.34 3.04 11.09
CA ARG A 233 2.67 1.92 11.99
C ARG A 233 3.23 2.37 13.35
N LEU A 234 3.88 3.54 13.41
CA LEU A 234 4.35 4.09 14.67
C LEU A 234 3.20 4.67 15.50
N ASP A 235 2.26 5.37 14.86
CA ASP A 235 1.06 5.86 15.55
C ASP A 235 0.23 4.68 16.06
N ASP A 236 0.07 3.61 15.25
CA ASP A 236 -0.58 2.37 15.66
C ASP A 236 0.12 1.73 16.87
N PHE A 237 1.46 1.66 16.85
CA PHE A 237 2.24 1.12 17.96
C PHE A 237 2.07 1.92 19.26
N HIS A 238 2.11 3.25 19.19
CA HIS A 238 1.87 4.11 20.37
C HIS A 238 0.43 3.98 20.88
N ALA A 239 -0.55 3.80 19.98
CA ALA A 239 -1.92 3.52 20.38
C ALA A 239 -2.04 2.15 21.08
N ALA A 240 -1.37 1.11 20.56
CA ALA A 240 -1.32 -0.22 21.16
C ALA A 240 -0.70 -0.18 22.57
N LEU A 241 0.40 0.58 22.76
CA LEU A 241 0.98 0.81 24.08
C LEU A 241 0.00 1.42 25.08
N VAL A 242 -0.77 2.44 24.66
CA VAL A 242 -1.79 3.07 25.52
C VAL A 242 -2.94 2.11 25.80
N ALA A 243 -3.28 1.23 24.85
CA ALA A 243 -4.30 0.21 25.01
C ALA A 243 -3.87 -0.97 25.89
N GLY A 244 -2.60 -1.03 26.32
CA GLY A 244 -2.09 -2.11 27.16
C GLY A 244 -1.76 -3.39 26.39
N ASP A 245 -1.51 -3.30 25.09
CA ASP A 245 -1.11 -4.44 24.26
C ASP A 245 0.24 -5.01 24.74
N GLU A 246 0.24 -6.31 25.12
CA GLU A 246 1.39 -6.97 25.75
C GLU A 246 2.61 -7.02 24.81
N ASP A 247 2.40 -7.33 23.52
CA ASP A 247 3.46 -7.35 22.50
C ASP A 247 4.10 -5.96 22.35
N ALA A 248 3.27 -4.89 22.29
CA ALA A 248 3.76 -3.53 22.20
C ALA A 248 4.56 -3.12 23.44
N ILE A 249 4.08 -3.48 24.64
CA ILE A 249 4.76 -3.23 25.91
C ILE A 249 6.12 -3.93 25.94
N GLU A 250 6.17 -5.20 25.53
CA GLU A 250 7.40 -5.99 25.50
C GLU A 250 8.43 -5.39 24.54
N VAL A 251 8.01 -5.05 23.31
CA VAL A 251 8.87 -4.36 22.34
C VAL A 251 9.41 -3.05 22.90
N ASN A 252 8.57 -2.25 23.54
CA ASN A 252 9.00 -0.98 24.12
C ASN A 252 10.01 -1.19 25.26
N ARG A 253 9.79 -2.19 26.13
CA ARG A 253 10.71 -2.54 27.21
C ARG A 253 12.08 -2.94 26.66
N VAL A 254 12.13 -3.88 25.71
CA VAL A 254 13.39 -4.38 25.13
C VAL A 254 14.17 -3.27 24.41
N VAL A 255 13.46 -2.37 23.72
CA VAL A 255 14.07 -1.18 23.10
C VAL A 255 14.70 -0.27 24.16
N HIS A 256 13.99 -0.02 25.27
CA HIS A 256 14.50 0.80 26.36
C HIS A 256 15.69 0.16 27.08
N GLU A 257 15.65 -1.15 27.29
CA GLU A 257 16.72 -1.92 27.91
C GLU A 257 18.01 -1.91 27.08
N ALA A 258 17.89 -1.91 25.75
CA ALA A 258 19.00 -1.70 24.82
C ALA A 258 19.56 -0.27 24.81
N GLY A 259 18.99 0.66 25.59
CA GLY A 259 19.39 2.07 25.62
C GLY A 259 18.86 2.92 24.47
N LEU A 260 17.84 2.43 23.75
CA LEU A 260 17.18 3.13 22.65
C LEU A 260 15.78 3.61 23.06
N LYS A 261 15.12 4.36 22.18
CA LYS A 261 13.72 4.79 22.37
C LYS A 261 12.89 4.57 21.12
N VAL A 262 11.60 4.30 21.26
CA VAL A 262 10.71 4.24 20.09
C VAL A 262 10.38 5.67 19.63
N SER A 263 10.60 5.96 18.35
CA SER A 263 10.35 7.28 17.79
C SER A 263 8.85 7.62 17.79
N ARG A 264 8.53 8.90 18.04
CA ARG A 264 7.19 9.46 17.79
C ARG A 264 7.08 10.09 16.40
N GLN A 265 8.18 10.12 15.65
CA GLN A 265 8.27 10.82 14.37
C GLN A 265 8.08 9.85 13.22
N THR A 266 6.99 10.01 12.48
CA THR A 266 6.66 9.15 11.34
C THR A 266 7.44 9.54 10.08
N ARG A 267 7.92 10.79 10.01
CA ARG A 267 8.71 11.33 8.89
C ARG A 267 10.19 11.13 9.16
N SER A 268 10.89 10.49 8.23
CA SER A 268 12.31 10.20 8.39
C SER A 268 13.20 11.44 8.53
N GLN A 269 12.78 12.60 7.99
CA GLN A 269 13.51 13.86 8.16
C GLN A 269 13.47 14.41 9.59
N ALA A 270 12.54 13.92 10.42
CA ALA A 270 12.39 14.34 11.81
C ALA A 270 12.95 13.30 12.80
N TRP A 271 13.55 12.21 12.31
CA TRP A 271 14.17 11.22 13.19
C TRP A 271 15.40 11.80 13.87
N VAL A 272 15.55 11.47 15.15
CA VAL A 272 16.66 11.91 15.98
C VAL A 272 17.54 10.73 16.40
N PRO A 273 18.79 10.98 16.83
CA PRO A 273 19.67 9.92 17.30
C PRO A 273 19.12 9.10 18.46
N GLY A 274 19.45 7.81 18.49
CA GLY A 274 19.05 6.89 19.57
C GLY A 274 17.58 6.44 19.52
N GLU A 275 16.84 6.81 18.47
CA GLU A 275 15.46 6.35 18.27
C GLU A 275 15.32 5.27 17.19
N VAL A 276 14.42 4.32 17.42
CA VAL A 276 14.01 3.29 16.46
C VAL A 276 12.62 3.60 15.90
N SER A 277 12.42 3.40 14.60
CA SER A 277 11.14 3.60 13.92
C SER A 277 10.52 2.31 13.36
N PHE A 278 11.17 1.16 13.61
CA PHE A 278 10.90 -0.13 12.96
C PHE A 278 10.33 -1.17 13.94
N THR A 279 9.35 -0.77 14.75
CA THR A 279 8.72 -1.59 15.80
C THR A 279 8.18 -2.92 15.29
N SER A 280 7.57 -2.95 14.10
CA SER A 280 7.07 -4.20 13.50
C SER A 280 8.19 -5.21 13.18
N SER A 281 9.40 -4.76 12.86
CA SER A 281 10.54 -5.66 12.65
C SER A 281 11.01 -6.25 13.97
N ILE A 282 10.99 -5.47 15.04
CA ILE A 282 11.38 -5.89 16.39
C ILE A 282 10.38 -6.94 16.90
N ALA A 283 9.08 -6.64 16.88
CA ALA A 283 8.01 -7.57 17.28
C ALA A 283 8.10 -8.93 16.56
N ASN A 284 8.34 -8.91 15.24
CA ASN A 284 8.45 -10.13 14.44
C ASN A 284 9.66 -10.99 14.82
N ILE A 285 10.82 -10.38 15.12
CA ILE A 285 11.99 -11.14 15.57
C ILE A 285 11.79 -11.62 17.00
N LEU A 286 11.22 -10.81 17.88
CA LEU A 286 10.91 -11.15 19.26
C LEU A 286 10.04 -12.41 19.33
N GLY A 287 8.90 -12.42 18.64
CA GLY A 287 8.00 -13.58 18.61
C GLY A 287 8.57 -14.83 17.94
N LYS A 288 9.64 -14.73 17.15
CA LYS A 288 10.27 -15.88 16.45
C LYS A 288 11.52 -16.42 17.11
N HIS A 289 12.28 -15.55 17.76
CA HIS A 289 13.65 -15.83 18.19
C HIS A 289 13.89 -15.45 19.65
N GLY A 290 12.89 -14.88 20.34
CA GLY A 290 12.96 -14.53 21.74
C GLY A 290 13.65 -13.21 22.02
N GLU A 291 13.57 -12.80 23.28
CA GLU A 291 14.05 -11.53 23.79
C GLU A 291 15.57 -11.38 23.70
N ASP A 292 16.34 -12.37 24.17
CA ASP A 292 17.80 -12.31 24.25
C ASP A 292 18.43 -11.89 22.92
N MET A 293 17.94 -12.47 21.82
CA MET A 293 18.38 -12.19 20.46
C MET A 293 18.12 -10.73 20.06
N VAL A 294 16.93 -10.21 20.38
CA VAL A 294 16.53 -8.84 20.06
C VAL A 294 17.33 -7.86 20.89
N LEU A 295 17.46 -8.11 22.19
CA LEU A 295 18.19 -7.26 23.12
C LEU A 295 19.67 -7.20 22.75
N GLU A 296 20.29 -8.33 22.42
CA GLU A 296 21.69 -8.39 21.98
C GLU A 296 21.91 -7.56 20.70
N ALA A 297 21.06 -7.76 19.69
CA ALA A 297 21.16 -7.05 18.43
C ALA A 297 20.94 -5.53 18.57
N LEU A 298 19.92 -5.12 19.33
CA LEU A 298 19.63 -3.70 19.57
C LEU A 298 20.74 -3.03 20.41
N THR A 299 21.27 -3.72 21.42
CA THR A 299 22.38 -3.21 22.25
C THR A 299 23.64 -3.02 21.42
N GLY A 300 23.97 -4.00 20.57
CA GLY A 300 25.07 -3.89 19.62
C GLY A 300 24.92 -2.70 18.68
N MET A 301 23.71 -2.47 18.16
CA MET A 301 23.42 -1.30 17.33
C MET A 301 23.49 0.02 18.12
N ALA A 302 22.97 0.07 19.34
CA ALA A 302 22.99 1.26 20.19
C ALA A 302 24.43 1.72 20.48
N ASN A 303 25.32 0.76 20.71
CA ASN A 303 26.74 1.01 20.91
C ASN A 303 27.44 1.42 19.60
N ALA A 304 27.20 0.70 18.51
CA ALA A 304 27.83 0.95 17.21
C ALA A 304 27.47 2.33 16.63
N PHE A 305 26.23 2.77 16.83
CA PHE A 305 25.66 3.96 16.20
C PHE A 305 25.29 5.06 17.21
N ARG A 306 26.00 5.11 18.35
CA ARG A 306 25.79 6.15 19.37
C ARG A 306 25.84 7.55 18.75
N GLY A 307 24.82 8.36 19.00
CA GLY A 307 24.73 9.73 18.49
C GLY A 307 24.31 9.84 17.01
N GLN A 308 24.00 8.73 16.33
CA GLN A 308 23.54 8.72 14.95
C GLN A 308 22.03 8.48 14.84
N VAL A 309 21.41 9.06 13.81
CA VAL A 309 20.04 8.73 13.39
C VAL A 309 20.03 7.36 12.71
N LEU A 310 19.20 6.43 13.19
CA LEU A 310 19.10 5.05 12.69
C LEU A 310 18.34 4.95 11.35
N SER A 311 18.73 5.75 10.34
CA SER A 311 18.06 5.86 9.04
C SER A 311 17.95 4.55 8.23
N ALA A 312 18.92 3.64 8.39
CA ALA A 312 18.90 2.28 7.83
C ALA A 312 18.73 1.20 8.92
N GLY A 313 18.27 1.59 10.12
CA GLY A 313 18.26 0.75 11.32
C GLY A 313 17.52 -0.57 11.14
N SER A 314 16.33 -0.56 10.52
CA SER A 314 15.58 -1.80 10.23
C SER A 314 16.37 -2.79 9.39
N SER A 315 17.09 -2.32 8.37
CA SER A 315 17.88 -3.20 7.50
C SER A 315 19.08 -3.77 8.24
N VAL A 316 19.81 -2.95 9.01
CA VAL A 316 20.94 -3.40 9.84
C VAL A 316 20.45 -4.41 10.88
N PHE A 317 19.37 -4.10 11.60
CA PHE A 317 18.77 -4.99 12.60
C PHE A 317 18.40 -6.36 12.01
N ILE A 318 17.66 -6.39 10.89
CA ILE A 318 17.27 -7.67 10.27
C ILE A 318 18.49 -8.40 9.69
N GLY A 319 19.45 -7.69 9.11
CA GLY A 319 20.70 -8.28 8.60
C GLY A 319 21.50 -8.95 9.71
N LEU A 320 21.66 -8.25 10.84
CA LEU A 320 22.34 -8.72 12.03
C LEU A 320 21.63 -9.91 12.67
N THR A 321 20.32 -9.84 12.90
CA THR A 321 19.57 -10.96 13.51
C THR A 321 19.59 -12.21 12.62
N ARG A 322 19.61 -12.06 11.29
CA ARG A 322 19.81 -13.21 10.38
C ARG A 322 21.19 -13.87 10.52
N ILE A 323 22.22 -13.12 10.89
CA ILE A 323 23.55 -13.67 11.20
C ILE A 323 23.48 -14.40 12.53
N LEU A 324 22.91 -13.80 13.56
CA LEU A 324 22.84 -14.40 14.90
C LEU A 324 21.96 -15.67 14.95
N VAL A 325 20.88 -15.72 14.16
CA VAL A 325 20.00 -16.90 14.05
C VAL A 325 20.68 -18.06 13.32
N ARG A 326 21.56 -17.77 12.35
CA ARG A 326 22.33 -18.78 11.59
C ARG A 326 23.78 -18.31 11.47
N PRO A 327 24.56 -18.44 12.57
CA PRO A 327 25.91 -17.91 12.63
C PRO A 327 26.82 -18.71 11.69
N PRO A 328 27.75 -18.04 10.96
CA PRO A 328 28.82 -18.75 10.28
C PRO A 328 29.70 -19.47 11.31
N GLU A 329 30.35 -20.54 10.87
CA GLU A 329 31.27 -21.31 11.72
C GLU A 329 32.37 -20.40 12.28
N GLY A 330 32.63 -20.50 13.58
CA GLY A 330 33.63 -19.68 14.27
C GLY A 330 33.30 -18.19 14.37
N LEU A 331 32.01 -17.80 14.32
CA LEU A 331 31.60 -16.41 14.49
C LEU A 331 32.10 -15.83 15.83
N ASP A 332 32.94 -14.81 15.76
CA ASP A 332 33.34 -13.97 16.88
C ASP A 332 32.33 -12.80 17.01
N ARG A 333 31.55 -12.80 18.08
CA ARG A 333 30.53 -11.77 18.35
C ARG A 333 31.15 -10.37 18.54
N GLU A 334 32.29 -10.26 19.22
CA GLU A 334 32.98 -8.99 19.44
C GLU A 334 33.50 -8.41 18.12
N ARG A 335 34.03 -9.27 17.25
CA ARG A 335 34.44 -8.86 15.90
C ARG A 335 33.23 -8.47 15.03
N LEU A 336 32.09 -9.18 15.15
CA LEU A 336 30.85 -8.83 14.44
C LEU A 336 30.35 -7.44 14.82
N TYR A 337 30.27 -7.11 16.11
CA TYR A 337 29.84 -5.79 16.56
C TYR A 337 30.87 -4.70 16.22
N ARG A 338 32.17 -5.01 16.28
CA ARG A 338 33.22 -4.09 15.78
C ARG A 338 33.07 -3.79 14.29
N ALA A 339 32.64 -4.75 13.47
CA ALA A 339 32.41 -4.54 12.05
C ALA A 339 31.35 -3.46 11.78
N LEU A 340 30.34 -3.33 12.65
CA LEU A 340 29.29 -2.31 12.49
C LEU A 340 29.84 -0.87 12.56
N HIS A 341 30.95 -0.63 13.25
CA HIS A 341 31.61 0.67 13.32
C HIS A 341 32.31 1.09 12.02
N HIS A 342 32.48 0.18 11.06
CA HIS A 342 33.22 0.46 9.83
C HIS A 342 32.54 1.51 8.95
N TYR A 343 31.21 1.61 9.01
CA TYR A 343 30.43 2.65 8.34
C TYR A 343 29.48 3.34 9.31
N ASP A 344 29.18 4.60 9.05
CA ASP A 344 28.06 5.29 9.66
C ASP A 344 26.72 4.74 9.13
N MET A 345 25.61 5.13 9.76
CA MET A 345 24.29 4.61 9.38
C MET A 345 23.92 4.93 7.93
N THR A 346 24.34 6.09 7.41
CA THR A 346 24.14 6.46 5.99
C THR A 346 25.00 5.60 5.06
N GLY A 347 26.22 5.27 5.45
CA GLY A 347 27.11 4.35 4.75
C GLY A 347 26.52 2.95 4.63
N TRP A 348 26.04 2.38 5.74
CA TRP A 348 25.31 1.10 5.73
C TRP A 348 24.07 1.16 4.84
N GLY A 349 23.34 2.27 4.85
CA GLY A 349 22.18 2.49 3.97
C GLY A 349 22.48 2.39 2.47
N LYS A 350 23.74 2.55 2.03
CA LYS A 350 24.11 2.42 0.62
C LYS A 350 24.02 0.99 0.10
N PHE A 351 24.23 -0.03 0.94
CA PHE A 351 24.19 -1.45 0.55
C PHE A 351 22.78 -2.01 0.35
N VAL A 352 21.76 -1.22 0.65
CA VAL A 352 20.35 -1.58 0.45
C VAL A 352 19.65 -0.64 -0.52
N LYS A 353 20.40 0.29 -1.11
CA LYS A 353 19.90 1.19 -2.14
C LYS A 353 19.67 0.38 -3.41
N GLY A 354 18.48 0.48 -3.99
CA GLY A 354 18.10 -0.29 -5.19
C GLY A 354 17.43 -1.63 -4.91
N ALA A 355 17.68 -2.25 -3.74
CA ALA A 355 16.97 -3.47 -3.33
C ALA A 355 15.46 -3.20 -3.13
N LYS A 356 14.61 -3.98 -3.81
CA LYS A 356 13.15 -3.91 -3.70
C LYS A 356 12.65 -4.93 -2.68
N GLY A 357 11.94 -4.45 -1.65
CA GLY A 357 11.34 -5.30 -0.61
C GLY A 357 12.25 -5.57 0.58
N THR A 358 11.64 -5.96 1.70
CA THR A 358 12.33 -6.14 2.99
C THR A 358 13.33 -7.29 2.96
N ASP A 359 12.99 -8.39 2.29
CA ASP A 359 13.83 -9.60 2.26
C ASP A 359 15.14 -9.38 1.49
N MET A 360 15.07 -8.79 0.30
CA MET A 360 16.26 -8.45 -0.49
C MET A 360 17.18 -7.47 0.25
N ARG A 361 16.61 -6.45 0.91
CA ARG A 361 17.40 -5.52 1.74
C ARG A 361 18.09 -6.21 2.90
N ALA A 362 17.39 -7.11 3.57
CA ALA A 362 17.96 -7.88 4.66
C ALA A 362 19.07 -8.82 4.19
N GLN A 363 18.93 -9.44 3.00
CA GLN A 363 19.97 -10.28 2.42
C GLN A 363 21.21 -9.47 2.02
N ALA A 364 21.02 -8.33 1.35
CA ALA A 364 22.11 -7.44 0.96
C ALA A 364 22.85 -6.88 2.19
N MET A 365 22.10 -6.43 3.21
CA MET A 365 22.71 -5.95 4.45
C MET A 365 23.46 -7.05 5.20
N ARG A 366 22.90 -8.26 5.27
CA ARG A 366 23.59 -9.42 5.86
C ARG A 366 24.92 -9.70 5.14
N ALA A 367 24.91 -9.71 3.80
CA ALA A 367 26.11 -9.94 3.01
C ALA A 367 27.16 -8.86 3.30
N ALA A 368 26.77 -7.59 3.28
CA ALA A 368 27.67 -6.47 3.56
C ALA A 368 28.29 -6.54 4.97
N ILE A 369 27.51 -6.88 6.00
CA ILE A 369 28.02 -7.04 7.36
C ILE A 369 29.06 -8.17 7.42
N LEU A 370 28.80 -9.31 6.76
CA LEU A 370 29.73 -10.44 6.72
C LEU A 370 31.00 -10.15 5.91
N GLU A 371 30.91 -9.37 4.83
CA GLU A 371 32.07 -8.93 4.04
C GLU A 371 32.97 -8.02 4.88
N VAL A 372 32.41 -7.01 5.56
CA VAL A 372 33.18 -6.17 6.50
C VAL A 372 33.76 -7.00 7.64
N TYR A 373 32.97 -7.93 8.21
CA TYR A 373 33.46 -8.85 9.23
C TYR A 373 34.67 -9.63 8.75
N ALA A 374 34.67 -10.14 7.51
CA ALA A 374 35.78 -10.85 6.90
C ALA A 374 37.00 -9.96 6.53
N GLY A 375 36.88 -8.63 6.66
CA GLY A 375 37.91 -7.69 6.22
C GLY A 375 37.89 -7.42 4.71
N ILE A 376 36.79 -7.74 4.03
CA ILE A 376 36.60 -7.57 2.60
C ILE A 376 35.77 -6.30 2.37
N ALA A 377 36.17 -5.50 1.38
CA ALA A 377 35.39 -4.32 0.96
C ALA A 377 34.05 -4.77 0.35
N PRO A 378 32.89 -4.34 0.88
CA PRO A 378 31.63 -4.93 0.46
C PRO A 378 31.20 -4.50 -0.95
N ALA A 379 30.54 -5.41 -1.67
CA ALA A 379 30.03 -5.12 -3.00
C ALA A 379 28.82 -4.17 -2.92
N ARG A 380 28.80 -3.10 -3.72
CA ARG A 380 27.65 -2.19 -3.82
C ARG A 380 26.60 -2.81 -4.75
N THR A 381 25.38 -2.96 -4.24
CA THR A 381 24.20 -3.40 -5.00
C THR A 381 23.66 -2.32 -5.92
#